data_AF-A0A916TZ60-F1
#
_entry.id   AF-A0A916TZ60-F1
#
_cell.length_a   1.000
_cell.length_b   1.000
_cell.length_c   1.000
_cell.angle_alpha   90.00
_cell.angle_beta   90.00
_cell.angle_gamma   90.00
#
_symmetry.space_group_name_H-M   'P 1'
#
loop_
_entity.id
_entity.type
_entity.pdbx_description
1 polymer ?
#
loop_
_entity_poly.entity_id
_entity_poly.type
_entity_poly.pdbx_seq_one_letter_code
_entity_poly.pdbx_strand_id
1 'polypeptide(L)' 'MNWKVFAGNQGDIYWALLRMRCHKDGFPLDEDTLASQFRLHLHRGIGYLVGDSRVTDVSGLASVGLAAAE' A
#
# COMPACT_ATOMS: atom_id res chain seq x y z
N MET A 1 -16.23 -4.81 -4.74
CA MET A 1 -15.78 -4.71 -3.34
C MET A 1 -15.88 -3.26 -2.91
N ASN A 2 -16.51 -2.93 -1.80
CA ASN A 2 -16.47 -1.54 -1.29
C ASN A 2 -15.22 -1.34 -0.41
N TRP A 3 -14.79 -0.08 -0.24
CA TRP A 3 -13.59 0.25 0.55
C TRP A 3 -13.69 -0.24 1.99
N LYS A 4 -14.86 -0.12 2.61
CA LYS A 4 -15.10 -0.54 4.00
C LYS A 4 -14.84 -2.04 4.22
N VAL A 5 -15.26 -2.88 3.29
CA VAL A 5 -15.02 -4.34 3.34
C VAL A 5 -13.55 -4.65 3.10
N PHE A 6 -12.90 -3.96 2.17
CA PHE A 6 -11.49 -4.19 1.86
C PHE A 6 -10.57 -3.76 3.01
N ALA A 7 -10.74 -2.53 3.49
CA ALA A 7 -9.80 -1.89 4.41
C ALA A 7 -10.11 -2.13 5.89
N GLY A 8 -11.33 -2.60 6.20
CA GLY A 8 -11.78 -2.84 7.56
C GLY A 8 -11.69 -1.59 8.43
N ASN A 9 -11.31 -1.78 9.70
CA ASN A 9 -11.27 -0.70 10.69
C ASN A 9 -10.15 0.34 10.45
N GLN A 10 -9.19 0.04 9.57
CA GLN A 10 -8.03 0.90 9.31
C GLN A 10 -8.16 1.69 7.99
N GLY A 11 -9.35 1.72 7.38
CA GLY A 11 -9.58 2.36 6.10
C GLY A 11 -9.15 3.82 6.02
N ASP A 12 -9.39 4.60 7.08
CA ASP A 12 -8.99 6.01 7.11
C ASP A 12 -7.47 6.18 7.15
N ILE A 13 -6.77 5.32 7.90
CA ILE A 13 -5.30 5.33 8.00
C ILE A 13 -4.70 4.95 6.64
N TYR A 14 -5.19 3.88 6.01
CA TYR A 14 -4.68 3.45 4.69
C TYR A 14 -4.92 4.52 3.62
N TRP A 15 -6.07 5.20 3.67
CA TRP A 15 -6.37 6.28 2.75
C TRP A 15 -5.48 7.51 2.98
N ALA A 16 -5.23 7.88 4.23
CA ALA A 16 -4.32 8.98 4.58
C ALA A 16 -2.89 8.70 4.11
N LEU A 17 -2.38 7.47 4.32
CA LEU A 17 -1.05 7.05 3.87
C LEU A 17 -0.92 7.09 2.35
N LEU A 18 -1.94 6.64 1.62
CA LEU A 18 -1.97 6.71 0.16
C LEU A 18 -1.90 8.16 -0.34
N ARG A 19 -2.73 9.05 0.23
CA ARG A 19 -2.73 10.48 -0.13
C ARG A 19 -1.39 11.15 0.19
N MET A 20 -0.81 10.84 1.35
CA MET A 20 0.52 11.31 1.73
C MET A 20 1.60 10.84 0.75
N ARG A 21 1.57 9.57 0.34
CA ARG A 21 2.53 9.02 -0.64
C ARG A 21 2.40 9.73 -1.98
N CYS A 22 1.18 9.86 -2.49
CA CYS A 22 0.92 10.57 -3.76
C CYS A 22 1.39 12.02 -3.69
N HIS A 23 1.12 12.73 -2.59
CA HIS A 23 1.58 14.09 -2.39
C HIS A 23 3.11 14.21 -2.40
N LYS A 24 3.81 13.32 -1.69
CA LYS A 24 5.28 13.27 -1.67
C LYS A 24 5.88 13.00 -3.06
N ASP A 25 5.17 12.24 -3.87
CA ASP A 25 5.59 11.87 -5.23
C ASP A 25 5.18 12.89 -6.30
N GLY A 26 4.49 13.96 -5.91
CA GLY A 26 4.01 15.00 -6.84
C GLY A 26 2.81 14.56 -7.69
N PHE A 27 2.11 13.48 -7.30
CA PHE A 27 0.88 13.07 -7.98
C PHE A 27 -0.32 13.92 -7.56
N PRO A 28 -1.27 14.15 -8.48
CA PRO A 28 -2.58 14.67 -8.15
C PRO A 28 -3.29 13.85 -7.06
N LEU A 29 -4.12 14.51 -6.26
CA LEU A 29 -4.90 13.88 -5.18
C LEU A 29 -6.39 13.74 -5.54
N ASP A 30 -6.73 13.75 -6.82
CA ASP A 30 -8.06 13.38 -7.30
C ASP A 30 -8.31 11.88 -7.16
N GLU A 31 -9.59 11.50 -7.20
CA GLU A 31 -10.04 10.15 -6.91
C GLU A 31 -9.51 9.11 -7.90
N ASP A 32 -9.43 9.45 -9.19
CA ASP A 32 -8.95 8.56 -10.25
C ASP A 32 -7.46 8.25 -10.09
N THR A 33 -6.67 9.28 -9.78
CA THR A 33 -5.24 9.14 -9.52
C THR A 33 -5.00 8.28 -8.28
N LEU A 34 -5.69 8.58 -7.17
CA LEU A 34 -5.57 7.80 -5.93
C LEU A 34 -5.99 6.35 -6.13
N ALA A 35 -7.11 6.10 -6.81
CA ALA A 35 -7.59 4.74 -7.09
C ALA A 35 -6.61 3.95 -7.98
N SER A 36 -5.92 4.62 -8.90
CA SER A 36 -4.89 4.00 -9.75
C SER A 36 -3.63 3.68 -8.94
N GLN A 37 -3.14 4.63 -8.14
CA GLN A 37 -1.96 4.43 -7.29
C GLN A 37 -2.19 3.34 -6.25
N PHE A 38 -3.37 3.30 -5.63
CA PHE A 38 -3.76 2.25 -4.70
C PHE A 38 -3.61 0.85 -5.32
N ARG A 39 -4.13 0.64 -6.54
CA ARG A 39 -4.03 -0.65 -7.24
C ARG A 39 -2.58 -1.02 -7.50
N LEU A 40 -1.76 -0.07 -7.96
CA LEU A 40 -0.33 -0.31 -8.20
C LEU A 40 0.41 -0.73 -6.92
N HIS A 41 0.15 -0.06 -5.79
CA HIS A 41 0.72 -0.44 -4.50
C HIS A 41 0.25 -1.82 -4.04
N LEU A 42 -1.04 -2.14 -4.21
CA LEU A 42 -1.58 -3.45 -3.87
C LEU A 42 -0.92 -4.57 -4.69
N HIS A 43 -0.82 -4.39 -6.01
CA HIS A 43 -0.16 -5.36 -6.89
C HIS A 43 1.32 -5.59 -6.52
N ARG A 44 2.06 -4.52 -6.20
CA ARG A 44 3.46 -4.64 -5.74
C ARG A 44 3.55 -5.39 -4.42
N GLY A 45 2.69 -5.08 -3.45
CA GLY A 45 2.65 -5.77 -2.16
C GLY A 45 2.39 -7.27 -2.30
N ILE A 46 1.44 -7.67 -3.15
CA ILE A 46 1.19 -9.08 -3.47
C ILE A 46 2.41 -9.72 -4.13
N GLY A 47 3.05 -9.02 -5.07
CA GLY A 47 4.28 -9.47 -5.70
C GLY A 47 5.40 -9.75 -4.69
N TYR A 48 5.57 -8.90 -3.68
CA TYR A 48 6.54 -9.12 -2.61
C TYR A 48 6.19 -10.32 -1.72
N LEU A 49 4.92 -10.48 -1.36
CA LEU A 49 4.45 -11.61 -0.54
C LEU A 49 4.63 -12.98 -1.21
N VAL A 50 4.56 -13.03 -2.54
CA VAL A 50 4.62 -14.29 -3.28
C VAL A 50 5.99 -14.53 -3.91
N GLY A 51 6.71 -13.45 -4.25
CA GLY A 51 7.96 -13.51 -5.03
C GLY A 51 9.23 -13.63 -4.19
N ASP A 52 9.19 -13.34 -2.89
CA ASP A 52 10.36 -13.44 -2.01
C ASP A 52 10.11 -14.49 -0.91
N SER A 53 10.90 -15.57 -0.91
CA SER A 53 10.78 -16.65 0.08
C SER A 53 11.07 -16.21 1.52
N ARG A 54 11.67 -15.03 1.72
CA ARG A 54 11.85 -14.39 3.04
C ARG A 54 10.58 -13.70 3.53
N VAL A 55 9.63 -13.45 2.63
CA VAL A 55 8.36 -12.79 2.90
C VAL A 55 7.26 -13.84 2.83
N THR A 56 7.10 -14.60 3.91
CA THR A 56 6.07 -15.66 4.00
C THR A 56 4.75 -15.18 4.60
N ASP A 57 4.75 -13.98 5.20
CA ASP A 57 3.60 -13.36 5.83
C ASP A 57 3.73 -11.83 5.85
N VAL A 58 2.71 -11.16 6.41
CA VAL A 58 2.66 -9.69 6.51
C VAL A 58 3.79 -9.13 7.38
N SER A 59 4.23 -9.85 8.42
CA SER A 59 5.33 -9.41 9.29
C SER A 59 6.66 -9.45 8.54
N GLY A 60 6.90 -10.48 7.75
CA GLY A 60 8.06 -10.58 6.85
C GLY A 60 8.03 -9.50 5.77
N LEU A 61 6.86 -9.10 5.29
CA LEU A 61 6.75 -8.00 4.32
C LEU A 61 7.13 -6.67 4.97
N ALA A 62 6.63 -6.42 6.19
CA ALA A 62 6.92 -5.20 6.93
C ALA A 62 8.43 -5.06 7.24
N SER A 63 9.10 -6.17 7.60
CA SER A 63 10.54 -6.12 7.91
C SER A 63 11.39 -5.71 6.72
N VAL A 64 11.08 -6.22 5.51
CA VAL A 64 11.77 -5.83 4.28
C VAL A 64 11.52 -4.36 3.94
N GLY A 65 10.28 -3.88 4.11
CA GLY A 65 9.92 -2.48 3.85
C GLY A 65 10.56 -1.49 4.83
N LEU A 66 10.68 -1.87 6.10
CA LEU A 66 11.26 -1.03 7.16
C LEU A 66 12.79 -1.01 7.13
N ALA A 67 13.44 -2.13 6.79
CA ALA A 67 14.89 -2.20 6.66
C ALA A 67 15.46 -1.33 5.52
N ALA A 68 14.64 -0.96 4.53
CA ALA A 68 15.03 -0.07 3.44
C ALA A 68 14.88 1.43 3.79
N ALA A 69 14.38 1.77 4.98
CA ALA A 69 14.14 3.14 5.43
C ALA A 69 15.24 3.68 6.37
N GLU A 70 16.26 2.87 6.67
CA GLU A 70 17.50 3.24 7.37
C GLU A 70 18.63 3.54 6.37
#